data_AF-A0A7I9VTU7-F1
#
_entry.id   AF-A0A7I9VTU7-F1
#
_cell.length_a   1.000
_cell.length_b   1.000
_cell.length_c   1.000
_cell.angle_alpha   90.00
_cell.angle_beta   90.00
_cell.angle_gamma   90.00
#
_symmetry.space_group_name_H-M   'P 1'
#
loop_
_entity.id
_entity.type
_entity.pdbx_description
1 polymer ?
#
loop_
_entity_poly.entity_id
_entity_poly.type
_entity_poly.pdbx_seq_one_letter_code
_entity_poly.pdbx_strand_id
1 'polypeptide(L)' 'MRGEEVCAVVVPAADGVDAESLSARTRKELSTYKVPTRWVLVTSAQIPTLPSGKLDRKGLRTLVVDGTLEAVQA' A
#
# COMPACT_ATOMS: atom_id res chain seq x y z
N MET A 1 -3.02 17.21 13.72
CA MET A 1 -4.05 16.18 13.53
C MET A 1 -3.86 15.59 12.13
N ARG A 2 -3.30 14.38 12.00
CA ARG A 2 -3.37 13.66 10.72
C ARG A 2 -4.66 12.85 10.76
N GLY A 3 -5.60 13.15 9.87
CA GLY A 3 -6.83 12.38 9.73
C GLY A 3 -6.53 10.92 9.36
N GLU A 4 -7.50 10.04 9.56
CA GLU A 4 -7.38 8.66 9.10
C GLU A 4 -7.33 8.64 7.57
N GLU A 5 -6.29 8.04 7.01
CA GLU A 5 -6.10 7.88 5.56
C GLU A 5 -6.11 6.40 5.18
N VAL A 6 -6.64 6.08 4.00
CA VAL A 6 -6.62 4.71 3.47
C VAL A 6 -5.33 4.52 2.69
N CYS A 7 -4.48 3.62 3.18
CA CYS A 7 -3.20 3.26 2.56
C CYS A 7 -3.23 1.82 2.03
N ALA A 8 -2.80 1.62 0.79
CA ALA A 8 -2.62 0.31 0.18
C ALA A 8 -1.14 0.01 -0.04
N VAL A 9 -0.71 -1.17 0.38
CA VAL A 9 0.60 -1.74 0.05
C VAL A 9 0.37 -2.86 -0.97
N VAL A 10 1.05 -2.78 -2.10
CA VAL A 10 0.80 -3.65 -3.26
C VAL A 10 2.11 -4.25 -3.72
N VAL A 11 2.09 -5.55 -3.98
CA VAL A 11 3.15 -6.26 -4.70
C VAL A 11 2.64 -6.51 -6.11
N PRO A 12 3.13 -5.78 -7.12
CA PRO A 12 2.75 -6.02 -8.51
C PRO A 12 3.12 -7.43 -8.96
N ALA A 13 2.20 -8.11 -9.64
CA ALA A 13 2.47 -9.41 -10.26
C ALA A 13 3.12 -9.28 -11.66
N ALA A 14 3.08 -8.08 -12.24
CA ALA A 14 3.62 -7.77 -13.56
C ALA A 14 4.18 -6.34 -13.56
N ASP A 15 5.08 -6.09 -14.51
CA ASP A 15 5.64 -4.76 -14.75
C ASP A 15 4.58 -3.78 -15.27
N GLY A 16 4.82 -2.49 -15.06
CA GLY A 16 3.94 -1.42 -15.55
C GLY A 16 2.69 -1.16 -14.70
N VAL A 17 2.55 -1.81 -13.53
CA VAL A 17 1.53 -1.43 -12.55
C VAL A 17 2.01 -0.24 -11.74
N ASP A 18 1.29 0.87 -11.83
CA ASP A 18 1.55 2.10 -11.08
C ASP A 18 0.37 2.49 -10.17
N ALA A 19 0.58 3.49 -9.31
CA ALA A 19 -0.45 3.93 -8.38
C ALA A 19 -1.65 4.58 -9.08
N GLU A 20 -1.45 5.26 -10.21
CA GLU A 20 -2.52 5.92 -10.96
C GLU A 20 -3.49 4.91 -11.57
N SER A 21 -2.97 3.88 -12.24
CA SER A 21 -3.78 2.79 -12.81
C SER A 21 -4.54 2.02 -11.73
N LEU A 22 -3.92 1.79 -10.56
CA LEU A 22 -4.58 1.19 -9.41
C LEU A 22 -5.70 2.09 -8.86
N SER A 23 -5.41 3.37 -8.60
CA SER A 23 -6.38 4.37 -8.15
C SER A 23 -7.59 4.45 -9.11
N ALA A 24 -7.32 4.56 -10.41
CA ALA A 24 -8.36 4.63 -11.44
C ALA A 24 -9.25 3.38 -11.47
N ARG A 25 -8.66 2.18 -11.33
CA ARG A 25 -9.42 0.92 -11.26
C ARG A 25 -10.23 0.83 -9.97
N THR A 26 -9.63 1.17 -8.83
CA THR A 26 -10.31 1.10 -7.52
C THR A 26 -11.49 2.07 -7.43
N ARG A 27 -11.40 3.26 -8.04
CA ARG A 27 -12.51 4.23 -8.10
C ARG A 27 -13.72 3.73 -8.90
N LYS A 28 -13.53 2.81 -9.85
CA LYS A 28 -14.62 2.20 -10.62
C LYS A 28 -15.34 1.10 -9.84
N GLU A 29 -14.60 0.36 -9.02
CA GLU A 29 -15.09 -0.85 -8.34
C GLU A 29 -15.52 -0.61 -6.88
N LEU A 30 -14.95 0.41 -6.22
CA LEU A 30 -15.20 0.70 -4.81
C LEU A 30 -15.86 2.06 -4.62
N SER A 31 -16.65 2.18 -3.55
CA SER A 31 -17.12 3.48 -3.07
C SER A 31 -15.94 4.41 -2.72
N THR A 32 -16.10 5.70 -2.96
CA THR A 32 -15.04 6.72 -2.84
C THR A 32 -14.25 6.67 -1.53
N TYR A 33 -14.91 6.44 -0.38
CA TYR A 33 -14.25 6.41 0.93
C TYR A 33 -13.36 5.18 1.16
N LYS A 34 -13.44 4.15 0.30
CA LYS A 34 -12.58 2.96 0.35
C LYS A 34 -11.39 3.05 -0.60
N VAL A 35 -11.36 4.06 -1.47
CA VAL A 35 -10.28 4.25 -2.42
C VAL A 35 -9.04 4.72 -1.65
N PRO A 36 -7.91 3.99 -1.72
CA PRO A 36 -6.68 4.44 -1.12
C PRO A 36 -6.22 5.76 -1.73
N THR A 37 -5.88 6.72 -0.88
CA THR A 37 -5.22 7.97 -1.28
C THR A 37 -3.71 7.84 -1.22
N ARG A 38 -3.22 6.79 -0.58
CA ARG A 38 -1.80 6.50 -0.41
C ARG A 38 -1.48 5.10 -0.89
N TRP A 39 -0.48 5.00 -1.77
CA TRP A 39 -0.09 3.76 -2.42
C TRP A 39 1.38 3.48 -2.21
N VAL A 40 1.72 2.24 -1.88
CA VAL A 40 3.09 1.78 -1.67
C VAL A 40 3.30 0.56 -2.56
N LEU A 41 4.11 0.71 -3.61
CA LEU A 41 4.46 -0.39 -4.50
C LEU A 41 5.78 -0.98 -4.04
N VAL A 42 5.78 -2.27 -3.71
CA VAL A 42 6.95 -2.96 -3.15
C VAL A 42 7.14 -4.32 -3.78
N THR A 43 8.36 -4.84 -3.66
CA THR A 43 8.64 -6.25 -3.91
C THR A 43 8.23 -7.11 -2.72
N SER A 44 8.00 -8.40 -2.95
CA SER A 44 7.68 -9.34 -1.87
C SER A 44 8.76 -9.41 -0.79
N ALA A 45 10.04 -9.20 -1.14
CA ALA A 45 11.16 -9.20 -0.21
C ALA A 45 11.12 -8.05 0.80
N GLN A 46 10.40 -6.97 0.49
CA GLN A 46 10.24 -5.80 1.36
C GLN A 46 9.06 -5.93 2.34
N ILE A 47 8.22 -6.96 2.18
CA ILE A 47 7.08 -7.20 3.07
C ILE A 47 7.59 -7.93 4.33
N PRO A 48 7.49 -7.31 5.52
CA PRO A 48 7.95 -7.95 6.74
C PRO A 48 7.01 -9.10 7.12
N THR A 49 7.60 -10.18 7.60
CA THR A 49 6.89 -11.34 8.12
C THR A 49 7.34 -11.64 9.56
N LEU A 50 6.42 -12.19 10.34
CA LEU A 50 6.72 -12.76 11.64
C LEU A 50 7.56 -14.03 11.46
N PRO A 51 8.28 -14.50 12.51
CA PRO A 51 9.02 -15.77 12.45
C PRO A 51 8.18 -16.99 12.03
N SER A 52 6.85 -16.91 12.19
CA SER A 52 5.89 -17.90 11.71
C SER A 52 5.58 -17.86 10.20
N GLY A 53 6.17 -16.91 9.47
CA GLY A 53 5.89 -16.65 8.05
C GLY A 53 4.63 -15.81 7.79
N LYS A 54 3.87 -15.45 8.84
CA LYS A 54 2.68 -14.59 8.71
C LYS A 54 3.08 -13.15 8.44
N LEU A 55 2.24 -12.41 7.72
CA LEU A 55 2.42 -10.97 7.51
C LEU A 55 2.53 -10.20 8.83
N ASP A 56 3.61 -9.45 9.02
CA ASP A 56 3.73 -8.50 10.11
C ASP A 56 3.08 -7.16 9.72
N ARG A 57 1.76 -7.05 9.96
CA ARG A 57 1.00 -5.83 9.67
C ARG A 57 1.49 -4.63 10.48
N LYS A 58 2.00 -4.85 11.70
CA LYS A 58 2.46 -3.76 12.56
C LYS A 58 3.80 -3.22 12.06
N GLY A 59 4.75 -4.10 11.77
CA GLY A 59 6.02 -3.74 11.15
C GLY A 59 5.81 -3.07 9.81
N LEU A 60 4.93 -3.60 8.95
CA LEU A 60 4.62 -2.97 7.66
C LEU A 60 4.06 -1.56 7.83
N ARG A 61 3.15 -1.35 8.78
CA ARG A 61 2.62 -0.01 9.07
C ARG A 61 3.71 0.94 9.53
N THR A 62 4.62 0.50 10.39
CA THR A 62 5.79 1.27 10.83
C THR A 62 6.64 1.66 9.61
N LEU A 63 7.03 0.71 8.75
CA LEU A 63 7.83 1.02 7.56
C LEU A 63 7.20 2.10 6.65
N VAL A 64 5.87 2.14 6.52
CA VAL A 64 5.16 3.16 5.73
C VAL A 64 5.07 4.51 6.45
N VAL A 65 4.81 4.51 7.76
CA VAL A 65 4.70 5.74 8.56
C VAL A 65 6.03 6.46 8.67
N ASP A 66 7.11 5.69 8.80
CA ASP A 66 8.47 6.16 9.02
C ASP A 66 9.15 6.60 7.72
N GLY A 67 8.53 6.30 6.56
CA GLY A 67 9.04 6.64 5.24
C GLY A 67 10.06 5.64 4.68
N THR A 68 10.32 4.52 5.36
CA THR A 68 11.20 3.45 4.86
C THR A 68 10.67 2.83 3.58
N LEU A 69 9.34 2.67 3.48
CA LEU A 69 8.67 2.34 2.24
C LEU A 69 8.08 3.60 1.64
N GLU A 70 8.51 3.92 0.43
CA GLU A 70 8.05 5.11 -0.28
C GLU A 70 6.58 4.98 -0.63
N ALA A 71 5.83 6.00 -0.27
CA ALA A 71 4.42 6.09 -0.54
C ALA A 71 4.15 7.25 -1.48
N VAL A 72 3.38 6.97 -2.53
CA VAL A 72 2.95 7.97 -3.51
C VAL A 72 1.47 8.29 -3.34
N GLN A 73 1.08 9.48 -3.76
CA GLN A 73 -0.32 9.89 -3.85
C GLN A 73 -0.83 9.63 -5.28
N ALA A 74 -2.09 9.20 -5.41
CA ALA A 74 -2.76 8.94 -6.69
C ALA A 74 -4.27 9.23 -6.61
#